data_AF-A0A960IFH1-F1
#
_entry.id   AF-A0A960IFH1-F1
#
_cell.length_a   1.000
_cell.length_b   1.000
_cell.length_c   1.000
_cell.angle_alpha   90.00
_cell.angle_beta   90.00
_cell.angle_gamma   90.00
#
_symmetry.space_group_name_H-M   'P 1'
#
loop_
_entity.id
_entity.type
_entity.pdbx_description
1 polymer ?
#
loop_
_entity_poly.entity_id
_entity_poly.type
_entity_poly.pdbx_seq_one_letter_code
_entity_poly.pdbx_strand_id
1 'polypeptide(L)'
;MPSDDLIAYIRDSVIGLDEVVDGPFGPRPVIYADYTASGRSLSFLEDHLRTVVLPLYANTHTESSGTGLQTTRFREEARDIIRRCVGATDEHAVLFCGSGSTYAVDRLIGVLGLRVPCQLEDRYHLTEQIPADERPVVFVGPFEHHSNELPWRESIADVVTIDEDADGHVDLAHLEAELARHADRPLRIGSFSAASNVTGIITDTVAVSSLLHRHGALSFWDYAAAAPYVDIAMGSPADGPDYLDAVFISPHKFIGG
;
A
#
# COMPACT_ATOMS: atom_id res chain seq x y z
N MET A 1 -23.47 -1.19 19.14
CA MET A 1 -22.63 -1.56 20.30
C MET A 1 -21.85 -0.30 20.69
N PRO A 2 -21.79 0.07 21.98
CA PRO A 2 -20.89 1.12 22.48
C PRO A 2 -19.43 0.88 22.07
N SER A 3 -18.62 1.92 21.93
CA SER A 3 -17.22 1.80 21.49
C SER A 3 -16.36 0.94 22.41
N ASP A 4 -16.57 1.03 23.74
CA ASP A 4 -15.83 0.24 24.71
C ASP A 4 -16.16 -1.26 24.61
N ASP A 5 -17.43 -1.58 24.36
CA ASP A 5 -17.89 -2.95 24.14
C ASP A 5 -17.29 -3.52 22.83
N LEU A 6 -17.11 -2.69 21.80
CA LEU A 6 -16.46 -3.10 20.55
C LEU A 6 -14.98 -3.41 20.74
N ILE A 7 -14.26 -2.55 21.46
CA ILE A 7 -12.84 -2.75 21.73
C ILE A 7 -12.63 -4.01 22.57
N ALA A 8 -13.46 -4.23 23.60
CA ALA A 8 -13.44 -5.44 24.40
C ALA A 8 -13.71 -6.68 23.54
N TYR A 9 -14.76 -6.65 22.71
CA TYR A 9 -15.09 -7.75 21.82
C TYR A 9 -13.96 -8.09 20.84
N ILE A 10 -13.32 -7.08 20.23
CA ILE A 10 -12.16 -7.30 19.34
C ILE A 10 -11.00 -7.93 20.13
N ARG A 11 -10.68 -7.40 21.31
CA ARG A 11 -9.60 -7.92 22.15
C ARG A 11 -9.82 -9.38 22.52
N ASP A 12 -11.01 -9.71 23.03
CA ASP A 12 -11.38 -11.05 23.46
C ASP A 12 -11.47 -12.04 22.28
N SER A 13 -11.59 -11.52 21.06
CA SER A 13 -11.60 -12.31 19.82
C SER A 13 -10.21 -12.57 19.24
N VAL A 14 -9.15 -11.97 19.76
CA VAL A 14 -7.78 -12.21 19.27
C VAL A 14 -7.41 -13.67 19.49
N ILE A 15 -7.16 -14.39 18.39
CA ILE A 15 -6.77 -15.79 18.46
C ILE A 15 -5.36 -15.87 19.04
N GLY A 16 -5.24 -16.62 20.14
CA GLY A 16 -4.00 -16.84 20.86
C GLY A 16 -3.65 -15.74 21.89
N LEU A 17 -4.62 -14.94 22.32
CA LEU A 17 -4.43 -13.91 23.35
C LEU A 17 -3.82 -14.46 24.65
N ASP A 18 -4.29 -15.62 25.10
CA ASP A 18 -3.86 -16.27 26.35
C ASP A 18 -2.77 -17.34 26.13
N GLU A 19 -2.16 -17.38 24.95
CA GLU A 19 -1.11 -18.35 24.65
C GLU A 19 0.14 -18.11 25.49
N VAL A 20 0.79 -19.21 25.84
CA VAL A 20 1.96 -19.21 26.70
C VAL A 20 3.11 -19.86 25.95
N VAL A 21 4.27 -19.23 26.01
CA VAL A 21 5.51 -19.78 25.45
C VAL A 21 6.41 -20.23 26.58
N ASP A 22 6.92 -21.46 26.47
CA ASP A 22 7.92 -21.99 27.38
C ASP A 22 9.26 -21.29 27.15
N GLY A 23 9.71 -20.55 28.15
CA GLY A 23 11.01 -19.89 28.15
C GLY A 23 12.02 -20.56 29.08
N PRO A 24 13.31 -20.17 29.00
CA PRO A 24 14.36 -20.66 29.89
C PRO A 24 14.11 -20.29 31.38
N PHE A 25 13.18 -19.37 31.64
CA PHE A 25 12.78 -18.94 32.99
C PHE A 25 11.35 -19.35 33.34
N GLY A 26 10.83 -20.38 32.68
CA GLY A 26 9.46 -20.87 32.84
C GLY A 26 8.46 -20.28 31.84
N PRO A 27 7.19 -20.68 31.93
CA PRO A 27 6.13 -20.25 31.04
C PRO A 27 5.88 -18.74 31.14
N ARG A 28 5.72 -18.08 29.98
CA ARG A 28 5.40 -16.65 29.89
C ARG A 28 4.21 -16.42 28.95
N PRO A 29 3.23 -15.57 29.33
CA PRO A 29 2.16 -15.18 28.43
C PRO A 29 2.72 -14.41 27.24
N VAL A 30 2.16 -14.63 26.06
CA VAL A 30 2.56 -13.91 24.85
C VAL A 30 2.01 -12.50 24.88
N ILE A 31 2.92 -11.51 24.91
CA ILE A 31 2.58 -10.10 24.69
C ILE A 31 2.98 -9.76 23.26
N TYR A 32 1.99 -9.64 22.37
CA TYR A 32 2.24 -9.29 20.98
C TYR A 32 2.28 -7.77 20.81
N ALA A 33 3.45 -7.24 20.42
CA ALA A 33 3.69 -5.81 20.22
C ALA A 33 4.25 -5.51 18.82
N ASP A 34 4.03 -6.41 17.86
CA ASP A 34 4.58 -6.36 16.50
C ASP A 34 3.48 -6.13 15.44
N TYR A 35 2.44 -5.38 15.82
CA TYR A 35 1.28 -5.09 14.96
C TYR A 35 1.62 -4.26 13.72
N THR A 36 2.78 -3.58 13.70
CA THR A 36 3.29 -2.89 12.50
C THR A 36 3.75 -3.87 11.42
N ALA A 37 4.14 -5.08 11.81
CA ALA A 37 4.53 -6.15 10.90
C ALA A 37 3.32 -6.95 10.39
N SER A 38 2.43 -7.36 11.30
CA SER A 38 1.20 -8.10 10.96
C SER A 38 0.15 -7.97 12.05
N GLY A 39 -1.13 -7.91 11.66
CA GLY A 39 -2.23 -8.07 12.59
C GLY A 39 -2.41 -9.54 13.02
N ARG A 40 -3.06 -9.73 14.16
CA ARG A 40 -3.50 -11.05 14.66
C ARG A 40 -4.89 -11.38 14.11
N SER A 41 -5.15 -12.65 13.80
CA SER A 41 -6.48 -13.14 13.42
C SER A 41 -7.52 -12.94 14.53
N LEU A 42 -8.78 -12.75 14.11
CA LEU A 42 -9.93 -12.60 15.00
C LEU A 42 -10.88 -13.78 14.83
N SER A 43 -11.30 -14.39 15.93
CA SER A 43 -12.15 -15.58 15.96
C SER A 43 -13.43 -15.40 15.12
N PHE A 44 -14.12 -14.27 15.25
CA PHE A 44 -15.36 -14.03 14.51
C PHE A 44 -15.16 -13.87 13.00
N LEU A 45 -13.99 -13.41 12.54
CA LEU A 45 -13.67 -13.35 11.11
C LEU A 45 -13.37 -14.75 10.57
N GLU A 46 -12.53 -15.50 11.27
CA GLU A 46 -12.20 -16.88 10.89
C GLU A 46 -13.44 -17.79 10.92
N ASP A 47 -14.32 -17.60 11.89
CA ASP A 47 -15.60 -18.30 11.97
C ASP A 47 -16.53 -17.91 10.82
N HIS A 48 -16.57 -16.63 10.43
CA HIS A 48 -17.34 -16.20 9.26
C HIS A 48 -16.80 -16.83 7.97
N LEU A 49 -15.49 -16.81 7.76
CA LEU A 49 -14.85 -17.48 6.62
C LEU A 49 -15.21 -18.97 6.60
N ARG A 50 -15.05 -19.66 7.73
CA ARG A 50 -15.32 -21.09 7.89
C ARG A 50 -16.78 -21.47 7.64
N THR A 51 -17.73 -20.68 8.14
CA THR A 51 -19.15 -21.04 8.19
C THR A 51 -19.99 -20.44 7.07
N VAL A 52 -19.56 -19.32 6.48
CA VAL A 52 -20.32 -18.58 5.46
C VAL A 52 -19.63 -18.63 4.10
N VAL A 53 -18.31 -18.42 4.04
CA VAL A 53 -17.58 -18.31 2.77
C VAL A 53 -17.20 -19.68 2.22
N LEU A 54 -16.46 -20.47 3.00
CA LEU A 54 -15.86 -21.72 2.54
C LEU A 54 -16.87 -22.82 2.11
N PRO A 55 -18.06 -22.97 2.71
CA PRO A 55 -18.97 -24.07 2.35
C PRO A 55 -19.42 -24.08 0.89
N LEU A 56 -19.45 -22.91 0.23
CA LEU A 56 -19.87 -22.76 -1.17
C LEU A 56 -18.77 -22.11 -2.04
N TYR A 57 -17.53 -22.08 -1.54
CA TYR A 57 -16.40 -21.52 -2.28
C TYR A 57 -16.22 -22.25 -3.62
N ALA A 58 -16.12 -21.46 -4.69
CA ALA A 58 -15.78 -21.94 -6.02
C ALA A 58 -15.04 -20.85 -6.80
N ASN A 59 -14.40 -21.24 -7.90
CA ASN A 59 -13.65 -20.31 -8.72
C ASN A 59 -14.58 -19.27 -9.40
N THR A 60 -14.13 -18.02 -9.51
CA THR A 60 -14.94 -16.85 -9.90
C THR A 60 -15.17 -16.71 -11.41
N HIS A 61 -15.11 -17.80 -12.18
CA HIS A 61 -15.16 -17.76 -13.65
C HIS A 61 -16.47 -18.29 -14.24
N THR A 62 -17.37 -18.83 -13.42
CA THR A 62 -18.65 -19.37 -13.90
C THR A 62 -19.74 -19.05 -12.92
N GLU A 63 -20.61 -18.12 -13.27
CA GLU A 63 -21.77 -17.73 -12.46
C GLU A 63 -22.99 -18.64 -12.68
N SER A 64 -22.85 -19.65 -13.55
CA SER A 64 -23.92 -20.62 -13.84
C SER A 64 -24.25 -21.54 -12.65
N SER A 65 -23.34 -21.70 -11.68
CA SER A 65 -23.60 -22.41 -10.43
C SER A 65 -23.76 -21.41 -9.27
N GLY A 66 -24.58 -21.78 -8.29
CA GLY A 66 -24.77 -20.96 -7.08
C GLY A 66 -23.46 -20.71 -6.31
N THR A 67 -22.52 -21.65 -6.34
CA THR A 67 -21.21 -21.55 -5.69
C THR A 67 -20.29 -20.53 -6.36
N GLY A 68 -20.23 -20.52 -7.69
CA GLY A 68 -19.44 -19.54 -8.44
C GLY A 68 -20.02 -18.14 -8.33
N LEU A 69 -21.34 -18.01 -8.44
CA LEU A 69 -22.05 -16.74 -8.25
C LEU A 69 -21.82 -16.15 -6.85
N GLN A 70 -21.89 -16.97 -5.80
CA GLN A 70 -21.63 -16.50 -4.43
C GLN A 70 -20.21 -15.96 -4.28
N THR A 71 -19.20 -16.71 -4.75
CA THR A 71 -17.80 -16.30 -4.58
C THR A 71 -17.49 -15.02 -5.35
N THR A 72 -18.03 -14.86 -6.56
CA THR A 72 -17.91 -13.60 -7.31
C THR A 72 -18.55 -12.44 -6.56
N ARG A 73 -19.75 -12.61 -5.98
CA ARG A 73 -20.41 -11.57 -5.21
C ARG A 73 -19.64 -11.15 -3.97
N PHE A 74 -19.11 -12.09 -3.18
CA PHE A 74 -18.27 -11.75 -2.03
C PHE A 74 -17.01 -10.99 -2.43
N ARG A 75 -16.39 -11.35 -3.55
CA ARG A 75 -15.21 -10.65 -4.06
C ARG A 75 -15.53 -9.20 -4.46
N GLU A 76 -16.66 -8.96 -5.13
CA GLU A 76 -17.06 -7.61 -5.53
C GLU A 76 -17.60 -6.79 -4.35
N GLU A 77 -18.31 -7.40 -3.40
CA GLU A 77 -18.70 -6.74 -2.15
C GLU A 77 -17.46 -6.31 -1.34
N ALA A 78 -16.45 -7.17 -1.21
CA ALA A 78 -15.18 -6.81 -0.58
C ALA A 78 -14.48 -5.66 -1.32
N ARG A 79 -14.53 -5.64 -2.67
CA ARG A 79 -13.99 -4.54 -3.47
C ARG A 79 -14.69 -3.23 -3.15
N ASP A 80 -16.03 -3.24 -3.09
CA ASP A 80 -16.84 -2.06 -2.81
C ASP A 80 -16.68 -1.55 -1.37
N ILE A 81 -16.46 -2.45 -0.40
CA ILE A 81 -16.13 -2.08 0.98
C ILE A 81 -14.79 -1.34 1.00
N ILE A 82 -13.73 -1.93 0.43
CA ILE A 82 -12.40 -1.32 0.39
C ILE A 82 -12.45 0.03 -0.33
N ARG A 83 -13.15 0.10 -1.47
CA ARG A 83 -13.35 1.33 -2.25
C ARG A 83 -13.92 2.45 -1.37
N ARG A 84 -14.97 2.16 -0.59
CA ARG A 84 -15.57 3.14 0.33
C ARG A 84 -14.65 3.52 1.48
N CYS A 85 -13.92 2.57 2.05
CA CYS A 85 -12.99 2.80 3.16
C CYS A 85 -11.85 3.76 2.80
N VAL A 86 -11.42 3.79 1.53
CA VAL A 86 -10.35 4.69 1.06
C VAL A 86 -10.89 5.96 0.38
N GLY A 87 -12.20 6.19 0.41
CA GLY A 87 -12.82 7.34 -0.25
C GLY A 87 -12.72 7.31 -1.79
N ALA A 88 -12.54 6.13 -2.39
CA ALA A 88 -12.45 5.98 -3.84
C ALA A 88 -13.83 6.13 -4.52
N THR A 89 -13.85 6.87 -5.63
CA THR A 89 -15.01 7.13 -6.49
C THR A 89 -14.98 6.27 -7.76
N ASP A 90 -15.92 6.48 -8.69
CA ASP A 90 -16.02 5.71 -9.94
C ASP A 90 -14.84 5.99 -10.91
N GLU A 91 -14.05 7.02 -10.60
CA GLU A 91 -12.80 7.36 -11.29
C GLU A 91 -11.64 6.44 -10.88
N HIS A 92 -11.81 5.68 -9.80
CA HIS A 92 -10.78 4.86 -9.19
C HIS A 92 -11.05 3.37 -9.43
N ALA A 93 -9.97 2.60 -9.54
CA ALA A 93 -10.02 1.15 -9.59
C ALA A 93 -9.37 0.54 -8.35
N VAL A 94 -10.05 -0.40 -7.71
CA VAL A 94 -9.47 -1.23 -6.64
C VAL A 94 -8.93 -2.50 -7.27
N LEU A 95 -7.63 -2.76 -7.12
CA LEU A 95 -6.97 -3.95 -7.66
C LEU A 95 -6.52 -4.87 -6.52
N PHE A 96 -6.87 -6.15 -6.62
CA PHE A 96 -6.36 -7.16 -5.68
C PHE A 96 -5.04 -7.71 -6.21
N CYS A 97 -3.96 -7.26 -5.58
CA CYS A 97 -2.58 -7.57 -5.97
C CYS A 97 -2.03 -8.79 -5.22
N GLY A 98 -2.83 -9.47 -4.38
CA GLY A 98 -2.36 -10.64 -3.62
C GLY A 98 -1.48 -10.25 -2.44
N SER A 99 -0.15 -10.36 -2.59
CA SER A 99 0.83 -10.33 -1.48
C SER A 99 1.19 -8.91 -0.99
N GLY A 100 0.19 -8.12 -0.61
CA GLY A 100 0.36 -6.81 0.02
C GLY A 100 0.97 -5.73 -0.89
N SER A 101 1.47 -4.66 -0.27
CA SER A 101 1.94 -3.45 -0.94
C SER A 101 3.10 -3.72 -1.91
N THR A 102 4.00 -4.65 -1.58
CA THR A 102 5.15 -4.99 -2.44
C THR A 102 4.73 -5.45 -3.83
N TYR A 103 3.79 -6.37 -3.93
CA TYR A 103 3.31 -6.83 -5.23
C TYR A 103 2.43 -5.78 -5.91
N ALA A 104 1.75 -4.92 -5.14
CA ALA A 104 0.98 -3.82 -5.71
C ALA A 104 1.88 -2.80 -6.44
N VAL A 105 3.00 -2.41 -5.83
CA VAL A 105 4.00 -1.52 -6.45
C VAL A 105 4.60 -2.16 -7.70
N ASP A 106 5.06 -3.42 -7.60
CA ASP A 106 5.64 -4.13 -8.76
C ASP A 106 4.62 -4.29 -9.90
N ARG A 107 3.37 -4.64 -9.58
CA ARG A 107 2.30 -4.75 -10.56
C ARG A 107 2.02 -3.41 -11.23
N LEU A 108 2.02 -2.31 -10.48
CA LEU A 108 1.82 -0.97 -11.02
C LEU A 108 2.94 -0.61 -12.00
N ILE A 109 4.20 -0.82 -11.63
CA ILE A 109 5.37 -0.61 -12.49
C ILE A 109 5.23 -1.41 -13.80
N GLY A 110 4.80 -2.67 -13.70
CA GLY A 110 4.55 -3.52 -14.86
C GLY A 110 3.40 -3.01 -15.76
N VAL A 111 2.31 -2.52 -15.18
CA VAL A 111 1.17 -1.95 -15.92
C VAL A 111 1.55 -0.63 -16.61
N LEU A 112 2.38 0.19 -15.98
CA LEU A 112 2.92 1.42 -16.55
C LEU A 112 3.98 1.15 -17.64
N GLY A 113 4.38 -0.10 -17.85
CA GLY A 113 5.36 -0.47 -18.88
C GLY A 113 6.78 -0.05 -18.55
N LEU A 114 7.09 0.18 -17.27
CA LEU A 114 8.39 0.67 -16.82
C LEU A 114 9.41 -0.45 -16.51
N ARG A 115 9.04 -1.70 -16.79
CA ARG A 115 9.87 -2.87 -16.50
C ARG A 115 10.33 -3.55 -17.79
N VAL A 116 11.65 -3.68 -17.93
CA VAL A 116 12.25 -4.57 -18.94
C VAL A 116 12.33 -5.98 -18.37
N PRO A 117 11.90 -7.03 -19.09
CA PRO A 117 12.11 -8.40 -18.67
C PRO A 117 13.60 -8.69 -18.44
N CYS A 118 13.96 -9.25 -17.28
CA CYS A 118 15.36 -9.43 -16.86
C CYS A 118 16.23 -10.14 -17.91
N GLN A 119 15.72 -11.19 -18.55
CA GLN A 119 16.46 -11.91 -19.59
C GLN A 119 16.79 -11.06 -20.82
N LEU A 120 15.95 -10.07 -21.12
CA LEU A 120 16.19 -9.12 -22.21
C LEU A 120 17.13 -8.01 -21.77
N GLU A 121 17.02 -7.55 -20.53
CA GLU A 121 17.96 -6.58 -19.95
C GLU A 121 19.38 -7.15 -19.88
N ASP A 122 19.56 -8.35 -19.31
CA ASP A 122 20.87 -8.99 -19.19
C ASP A 122 21.55 -9.26 -20.54
N ARG A 123 20.75 -9.52 -21.58
CA ARG A 123 21.26 -9.90 -22.90
C ARG A 123 21.48 -8.72 -23.83
N TYR A 124 20.64 -7.69 -23.74
CA TYR A 124 20.59 -6.60 -24.72
C TYR A 124 20.80 -5.22 -24.09
N HIS A 125 20.89 -5.12 -22.75
CA HIS A 125 21.05 -3.86 -22.02
C HIS A 125 20.05 -2.79 -22.49
N LEU A 126 18.77 -3.17 -22.58
CA LEU A 126 17.75 -2.34 -23.22
C LEU A 126 17.57 -1.01 -22.48
N THR A 127 17.72 -1.01 -21.16
CA THR A 127 17.62 0.21 -20.35
C THR A 127 18.71 1.23 -20.72
N GLU A 128 19.93 0.78 -21.01
CA GLU A 128 21.04 1.66 -21.44
C GLU A 128 20.82 2.28 -22.83
N GLN A 129 19.93 1.69 -23.64
CA GLN A 129 19.57 2.20 -24.97
C GLN A 129 18.51 3.31 -24.91
N ILE A 130 17.84 3.49 -23.76
CA ILE A 130 16.84 4.56 -23.57
C ILE A 130 17.60 5.85 -23.25
N PRO A 131 17.45 6.92 -24.05
CA PRO A 131 18.06 8.21 -23.74
C PRO A 131 17.73 8.66 -22.33
N ALA A 132 18.73 9.15 -21.59
CA ALA A 132 18.55 9.47 -20.18
C ALA A 132 17.37 10.42 -19.97
N ASP A 133 17.24 11.47 -20.78
CA ASP A 133 16.18 12.47 -20.78
C ASP A 133 14.78 11.92 -21.10
N GLU A 134 14.69 10.77 -21.78
CA GLU A 134 13.42 10.10 -22.09
C GLU A 134 12.97 9.12 -20.98
N ARG A 135 13.82 8.85 -19.99
CA ARG A 135 13.47 7.95 -18.88
C ARG A 135 12.50 8.65 -17.92
N PRO A 136 11.60 7.92 -17.23
CA PRO A 136 10.85 8.50 -16.10
C PRO A 136 11.79 8.89 -14.97
N VAL A 137 11.32 9.74 -14.06
CA VAL A 137 11.96 9.97 -12.76
C VAL A 137 10.98 9.68 -11.63
N VAL A 138 11.46 9.01 -10.58
CA VAL A 138 10.69 8.67 -9.39
C VAL A 138 11.34 9.29 -8.16
N PHE A 139 10.60 10.13 -7.45
CA PHE A 139 10.98 10.70 -6.17
C PHE A 139 10.51 9.78 -5.05
N VAL A 140 11.43 9.39 -4.17
CA VAL A 140 11.14 8.54 -3.01
C VAL A 140 11.50 9.27 -1.73
N GLY A 141 10.79 8.99 -0.64
CA GLY A 141 11.07 9.60 0.65
C GLY A 141 12.36 9.10 1.31
N PRO A 142 12.75 9.69 2.44
CA PRO A 142 13.97 9.34 3.15
C PRO A 142 13.87 8.04 3.95
N PHE A 143 12.66 7.61 4.31
CA PHE A 143 12.38 6.46 5.16
C PHE A 143 11.54 5.38 4.46
N GLU A 144 11.70 5.24 3.15
CA GLU A 144 10.93 4.24 2.41
C GLU A 144 11.25 2.82 2.85
N HIS A 145 10.20 2.02 3.00
CA HIS A 145 10.37 0.57 3.09
C HIS A 145 10.91 0.05 1.75
N HIS A 146 11.78 -0.97 1.76
CA HIS A 146 12.38 -1.51 0.53
C HIS A 146 11.36 -1.92 -0.53
N SER A 147 10.13 -2.29 -0.13
CA SER A 147 9.05 -2.61 -1.07
C SER A 147 8.56 -1.43 -1.90
N ASN A 148 8.81 -0.20 -1.44
CA ASN A 148 8.47 1.05 -2.13
C ASN A 148 9.73 1.75 -2.70
N GLU A 149 10.88 1.08 -2.75
CA GLU A 149 12.13 1.64 -3.27
C GLU A 149 12.77 0.71 -4.31
N LEU A 150 12.99 -0.56 -3.96
CA LEU A 150 13.70 -1.51 -4.83
C LEU A 150 13.00 -1.72 -6.18
N PRO A 151 11.66 -1.86 -6.26
CA PRO A 151 11.00 -2.04 -7.55
C PRO A 151 11.24 -0.87 -8.52
N TRP A 152 11.32 0.36 -8.00
CA TRP A 152 11.63 1.54 -8.81
C TRP A 152 13.08 1.55 -9.29
N ARG A 153 14.03 1.19 -8.42
CA ARG A 153 15.46 1.09 -8.78
C ARG A 153 15.74 0.02 -9.83
N GLU A 154 14.95 -1.03 -9.84
CA GLU A 154 15.02 -2.11 -10.82
C GLU A 154 14.14 -1.86 -12.07
N SER A 155 13.54 -0.68 -12.20
CA SER A 155 12.78 -0.24 -13.36
C SER A 155 13.65 0.59 -14.32
N ILE A 156 13.08 1.04 -15.43
CA ILE A 156 13.77 1.98 -16.34
C ILE A 156 13.84 3.41 -15.78
N ALA A 157 13.22 3.73 -14.65
CA ALA A 157 13.23 5.08 -14.10
C ALA A 157 14.58 5.45 -13.47
N ASP A 158 14.87 6.75 -13.43
CA ASP A 158 15.87 7.28 -12.51
C ASP A 158 15.20 7.55 -11.15
N VAL A 159 15.85 7.16 -10.05
CA VAL A 159 15.29 7.29 -8.70
C VAL A 159 16.04 8.38 -7.94
N VAL A 160 15.29 9.34 -7.39
CA VAL A 160 15.80 10.47 -6.60
C VAL A 160 15.26 10.36 -5.19
N THR A 161 16.15 10.26 -4.21
CA THR A 161 15.77 10.25 -2.80
C THR A 161 15.64 11.69 -2.29
N ILE A 162 14.51 11.99 -1.67
CA ILE A 162 14.26 13.27 -1.00
C ILE A 162 14.73 13.16 0.45
N ASP A 163 15.54 14.14 0.85
CA ASP A 163 16.10 14.26 2.20
C ASP A 163 15.04 14.48 3.30
N GLU A 164 15.46 14.25 4.54
CA GLU A 164 14.72 14.61 5.74
C GLU A 164 14.90 16.10 6.07
N ASP A 165 13.84 16.74 6.54
CA ASP A 165 13.93 18.04 7.18
C ASP A 165 14.51 17.95 8.60
N ALA A 166 14.63 19.08 9.28
CA ALA A 166 15.20 19.13 10.64
C ALA A 166 14.40 18.34 11.69
N ASP A 167 13.13 18.03 11.41
CA ASP A 167 12.23 17.30 12.29
C ASP A 167 12.03 15.83 11.83
N GLY A 168 12.73 15.39 10.78
CA GLY A 168 12.65 14.03 10.24
C GLY A 168 11.51 13.79 9.25
N HIS A 169 10.80 14.82 8.81
CA HIS A 169 9.77 14.71 7.77
C HIS A 169 10.39 14.81 6.37
N VAL A 170 9.59 14.56 5.33
CA VAL A 170 10.02 14.80 3.95
C VAL A 170 10.32 16.29 3.74
N ASP A 171 11.53 16.64 3.32
CA ASP A 171 11.90 18.02 3.00
C ASP A 171 11.18 18.48 1.72
N LEU A 172 10.09 19.23 1.89
CA LEU A 172 9.30 19.78 0.79
C LEU A 172 10.07 20.78 -0.07
N ALA A 173 11.03 21.51 0.49
CA ALA A 173 11.85 22.45 -0.28
C ALA A 173 12.83 21.71 -1.19
N HIS A 174 13.42 20.62 -0.69
CA HIS A 174 14.24 19.73 -1.50
C HIS A 174 13.41 19.03 -2.59
N LEU A 175 12.23 18.51 -2.25
CA LEU A 175 11.30 17.93 -3.24
C LEU A 175 10.94 18.93 -4.34
N GLU A 176 10.61 20.18 -3.99
CA GLU A 176 10.29 21.22 -4.98
C GLU A 176 11.50 21.52 -5.90
N ALA A 177 12.71 21.60 -5.35
CA ALA A 177 13.93 21.80 -6.12
C ALA A 177 14.18 20.64 -7.10
N GLU A 178 14.02 19.40 -6.66
CA GLU A 178 14.21 18.21 -7.50
C GLU A 178 13.12 18.05 -8.57
N LEU A 179 11.87 18.42 -8.26
CA LEU A 179 10.77 18.50 -9.24
C LEU A 179 11.04 19.54 -10.33
N ALA A 180 11.62 20.69 -9.96
CA ALA A 180 12.00 21.74 -10.91
C ALA A 180 13.21 21.33 -11.76
N ARG A 181 14.20 20.67 -11.14
CA ARG A 181 15.40 20.17 -11.81
C ARG A 181 15.06 19.16 -12.91
N HIS A 182 14.05 18.33 -12.71
CA HIS A 182 13.63 17.27 -13.61
C HIS A 182 12.36 17.62 -14.41
N ALA A 183 12.04 18.91 -14.58
CA ALA A 183 10.80 19.36 -15.20
C ALA A 183 10.64 18.93 -16.67
N ASP A 184 11.74 18.65 -17.36
CA ASP A 184 11.81 18.18 -18.74
C ASP A 184 11.52 16.68 -18.90
N ARG A 185 11.45 15.92 -17.80
CA ARG A 185 11.21 14.48 -17.84
C ARG A 185 9.79 14.15 -18.29
N PRO A 186 9.61 13.13 -19.17
CA PRO A 186 8.32 12.81 -19.76
C PRO A 186 7.30 12.27 -18.73
N LEU A 187 7.79 11.65 -17.66
CA LEU A 187 6.98 11.12 -16.57
C LEU A 187 7.70 11.35 -15.24
N ARG A 188 6.99 11.96 -14.29
CA ARG A 188 7.44 12.24 -12.93
C ARG A 188 6.47 11.59 -11.96
N ILE A 189 6.99 10.83 -11.01
CA ILE A 189 6.21 10.12 -9.99
C ILE A 189 6.81 10.41 -8.64
N GLY A 190 6.02 10.77 -7.65
CA GLY A 190 6.38 10.65 -6.24
C GLY A 190 5.83 9.34 -5.67
N SER A 191 6.66 8.53 -5.04
CA SER A 191 6.26 7.28 -4.38
C SER A 191 6.72 7.31 -2.93
N PHE A 192 5.81 7.68 -2.02
CA PHE A 192 6.16 7.98 -0.62
C PHE A 192 5.43 7.08 0.37
N SER A 193 6.06 6.80 1.51
CA SER A 193 5.41 6.14 2.64
C SER A 193 4.51 7.14 3.38
N ALA A 194 3.26 6.76 3.64
CA ALA A 194 2.33 7.58 4.43
C ALA A 194 2.72 7.64 5.92
N ALA A 195 3.43 6.62 6.41
CA ALA A 195 4.09 6.64 7.71
C ALA A 195 5.35 5.76 7.70
N SER A 196 6.38 6.17 8.42
CA SER A 196 7.58 5.36 8.63
C SER A 196 7.27 4.15 9.51
N ASN A 197 7.61 2.95 9.05
CA ASN A 197 7.49 1.72 9.85
C ASN A 197 8.56 1.59 10.95
N VAL A 198 9.55 2.49 10.98
CA VAL A 198 10.65 2.50 11.95
C VAL A 198 10.43 3.59 13.01
N THR A 199 10.19 4.83 12.58
CA THR A 199 10.08 5.98 13.50
C THR A 199 8.64 6.29 13.90
N GLY A 200 7.66 5.85 13.11
CA GLY A 200 6.24 6.21 13.30
C GLY A 200 5.90 7.63 12.86
N ILE A 201 6.82 8.36 12.23
CA ILE A 201 6.55 9.68 11.64
C ILE A 201 5.49 9.52 10.55
N ILE A 202 4.46 10.36 10.59
CA ILE A 202 3.37 10.40 9.61
C ILE A 202 3.68 11.51 8.60
N THR A 203 3.66 11.16 7.32
CA THR A 203 3.88 12.12 6.23
C THR A 203 2.62 12.94 6.02
N ASP A 204 2.76 14.26 5.81
CA ASP A 204 1.66 15.11 5.35
C ASP A 204 1.36 14.79 3.87
N THR A 205 0.47 13.83 3.66
CA THR A 205 0.15 13.33 2.32
C THR A 205 -0.52 14.39 1.44
N VAL A 206 -1.27 15.31 2.05
CA VAL A 206 -1.93 16.43 1.37
C VAL A 206 -0.89 17.41 0.85
N ALA A 207 0.07 17.81 1.68
CA ALA A 207 1.11 18.77 1.29
C ALA A 207 2.02 18.22 0.18
N VAL A 208 2.46 16.97 0.31
CA VAL A 208 3.31 16.30 -0.69
C VAL A 208 2.57 16.10 -2.01
N SER A 209 1.33 15.57 -1.97
CA SER A 209 0.53 15.35 -3.19
C SER A 209 0.24 16.66 -3.93
N SER A 210 -0.14 17.69 -3.17
CA SER A 210 -0.35 19.03 -3.74
C SER A 210 0.88 19.58 -4.42
N LEU A 211 2.08 19.35 -3.85
CA LEU A 211 3.33 19.79 -4.45
C LEU A 211 3.66 19.00 -5.72
N LEU A 212 3.52 17.67 -5.70
CA LEU A 212 3.72 16.82 -6.87
C LEU A 212 2.80 17.25 -8.04
N HIS A 213 1.51 17.42 -7.79
CA HIS A 213 0.54 17.79 -8.81
C HIS A 213 0.75 19.19 -9.37
N ARG A 214 1.18 20.17 -8.55
CA ARG A 214 1.56 21.50 -9.06
C ARG A 214 2.71 21.44 -10.07
N HIS A 215 3.56 20.43 -9.99
CA HIS A 215 4.65 20.20 -10.93
C HIS A 215 4.28 19.20 -12.04
N GLY A 216 3.06 18.67 -12.07
CA GLY A 216 2.62 17.67 -13.06
C GLY A 216 3.23 16.29 -12.84
N ALA A 217 3.63 15.97 -11.60
CA ALA A 217 4.05 14.64 -11.18
C ALA A 217 2.87 13.87 -10.57
N LEU A 218 2.87 12.54 -10.70
CA LEU A 218 1.89 11.66 -10.07
C LEU A 218 2.23 11.43 -8.59
N SER A 219 1.21 11.15 -7.77
CA SER A 219 1.29 10.96 -6.32
C SER A 219 0.90 9.55 -5.89
N PHE A 220 1.89 8.69 -5.64
CA PHE A 220 1.73 7.29 -5.20
C PHE A 220 2.12 7.13 -3.73
N TRP A 221 1.33 6.34 -2.99
CA TRP A 221 1.46 6.24 -1.54
C TRP A 221 1.49 4.81 -1.02
N ASP A 222 2.55 4.46 -0.29
CA ASP A 222 2.59 3.23 0.51
C ASP A 222 1.96 3.47 1.89
N TYR A 223 0.76 2.92 2.07
CA TYR A 223 0.03 2.94 3.32
C TYR A 223 0.23 1.66 4.14
N ALA A 224 1.18 0.77 3.81
CA ALA A 224 1.38 -0.49 4.54
C ALA A 224 1.47 -0.30 6.06
N ALA A 225 2.23 0.68 6.52
CA ALA A 225 2.41 0.94 7.96
C ALA A 225 1.33 1.87 8.55
N ALA A 226 0.57 2.59 7.72
CA ALA A 226 -0.35 3.64 8.15
C ALA A 226 -1.83 3.20 8.12
N ALA A 227 -2.23 2.42 7.11
CA ALA A 227 -3.63 2.09 6.83
C ALA A 227 -4.44 1.55 8.02
N PRO A 228 -3.88 0.73 8.94
CA PRO A 228 -4.63 0.26 10.10
C PRO A 228 -4.95 1.34 11.15
N TYR A 229 -4.32 2.52 11.04
CA TYR A 229 -4.27 3.52 12.12
C TYR A 229 -4.77 4.91 11.71
N VAL A 230 -4.83 5.20 10.40
CA VAL A 230 -5.23 6.51 9.88
C VAL A 230 -6.29 6.36 8.78
N ASP A 231 -7.10 7.41 8.61
CA ASP A 231 -8.04 7.49 7.50
C ASP A 231 -7.28 7.64 6.17
N ILE A 232 -7.83 7.04 5.12
CA ILE A 232 -7.33 7.17 3.75
C ILE A 232 -8.40 7.86 2.92
N ALA A 233 -8.03 8.92 2.21
CA ALA A 233 -8.90 9.61 1.27
C ALA A 233 -8.18 9.76 -0.07
N MET A 234 -8.66 9.05 -1.09
CA MET A 234 -8.12 9.16 -2.45
C MET A 234 -8.32 10.57 -3.04
N GLY A 235 -9.44 11.23 -2.73
CA GLY A 235 -9.80 12.52 -3.33
C GLY A 235 -10.15 12.42 -4.82
N SER A 236 -10.23 13.56 -5.51
CA SER A 236 -10.38 13.63 -6.96
C SER A 236 -9.68 14.88 -7.49
N PRO A 237 -9.13 14.86 -8.72
CA PRO A 237 -8.63 16.06 -9.38
C PRO A 237 -9.66 17.19 -9.49
N ALA A 238 -10.96 16.87 -9.44
CA ALA A 238 -12.04 17.85 -9.44
C ALA A 238 -12.12 18.67 -8.14
N ASP A 239 -11.64 18.12 -7.01
CA ASP A 239 -11.78 18.70 -5.67
C ASP A 239 -10.56 19.54 -5.27
N GLY A 240 -9.39 19.28 -5.85
CA GLY A 240 -8.15 19.98 -5.53
C GLY A 240 -6.92 19.25 -6.06
N PRO A 241 -5.70 19.75 -5.77
CA PRO A 241 -4.45 19.08 -6.12
C PRO A 241 -3.99 18.08 -5.04
N ASP A 242 -4.76 17.83 -3.98
CA ASP A 242 -4.39 17.00 -2.84
C ASP A 242 -4.83 15.53 -2.96
N TYR A 243 -5.42 15.14 -4.08
CA TYR A 243 -5.79 13.75 -4.37
C TYR A 243 -4.55 12.84 -4.44
N LEU A 244 -4.78 11.53 -4.43
CA LEU A 244 -3.75 10.49 -4.51
C LEU A 244 -4.00 9.70 -5.81
N ASP A 245 -3.00 9.56 -6.67
CA ASP A 245 -3.15 8.79 -7.91
C ASP A 245 -3.15 7.28 -7.66
N ALA A 246 -2.41 6.82 -6.64
CA ALA A 246 -2.39 5.43 -6.24
C ALA A 246 -2.10 5.26 -4.74
N VAL A 247 -2.75 4.28 -4.13
CA VAL A 247 -2.49 3.86 -2.74
C VAL A 247 -2.23 2.36 -2.70
N PHE A 248 -1.20 1.96 -1.97
CA PHE A 248 -0.85 0.56 -1.71
C PHE A 248 -1.16 0.22 -0.25
N ILE A 249 -1.92 -0.85 -0.04
CA ILE A 249 -2.24 -1.36 1.29
C ILE A 249 -1.84 -2.82 1.45
N SER A 250 -1.56 -3.21 2.68
CA SER A 250 -1.24 -4.58 3.07
C SER A 250 -2.29 -5.08 4.07
N PRO A 251 -3.34 -5.81 3.62
CA PRO A 251 -4.43 -6.24 4.49
C PRO A 251 -3.97 -7.00 5.74
N HIS A 252 -2.95 -7.87 5.61
CA HIS A 252 -2.40 -8.62 6.74
C HIS A 252 -1.84 -7.76 7.90
N LYS A 253 -1.64 -6.45 7.71
CA LYS A 253 -1.25 -5.51 8.78
C LYS A 253 -2.43 -4.97 9.57
N PHE A 254 -3.65 -5.14 9.08
CA PHE A 254 -4.87 -4.88 9.83
C PHE A 254 -5.12 -5.99 10.84
N ILE A 255 -5.69 -5.64 11.98
CA ILE A 255 -6.18 -6.64 12.92
C ILE A 255 -7.29 -7.45 12.26
N GLY A 256 -7.17 -8.78 12.28
CA GLY A 256 -8.06 -9.68 11.57
C GLY A 256 -7.62 -10.05 10.15
N GLY A 257 -6.66 -9.32 9.58
CA GLY A 257 -6.17 -9.50 8.21
C GLY A 257 -7.02 -8.83 7.13
#